data_AF-A0A5S9PG96-F1
#
_entry.id   AF-A0A5S9PG96-F1
#
_cell.length_a   1.000
_cell.length_b   1.000
_cell.length_c   1.000
_cell.angle_alpha   90.00
_cell.angle_beta   90.00
_cell.angle_gamma   90.00
#
_symmetry.space_group_name_H-M   'P 1'
#
loop_
_entity.id
_entity.type
_entity.pdbx_description
1 polymer ?
#
loop_
_entity_poly.entity_id
_entity_poly.type
_entity_poly.pdbx_seq_one_letter_code
_entity_poly.pdbx_strand_id
1 'polypeptide(L)'
;MTDSHKLLRFKREAEILRKLLLQESPNSRSASEALDQLDSVFIDVREMEQYRTTGRLRLDHLFIESDLGNNKELMESYSRFANLAEGIEL
;
A
#
# COMPACT_ATOMS: atom_id res chain seq x y z
N MET A 1 -13.92 14.27 5.39
CA MET A 1 -14.21 12.81 5.40
C MET A 1 -14.18 12.34 6.85
N THR A 2 -15.14 11.53 7.32
CA THR A 2 -15.13 11.04 8.72
C THR A 2 -14.07 9.94 8.90
N ASP A 3 -13.60 9.72 10.13
CA ASP A 3 -12.57 8.71 10.42
C ASP A 3 -13.02 7.28 10.07
N SER A 4 -14.31 6.99 10.19
CA SER A 4 -14.89 5.71 9.73
C SER A 4 -14.75 5.52 8.21
N HIS A 5 -14.98 6.57 7.43
CA HIS A 5 -14.77 6.52 5.97
C HIS A 5 -13.28 6.39 5.62
N LYS A 6 -12.38 7.05 6.38
CA LYS A 6 -10.93 6.92 6.20
C LYS A 6 -10.46 5.48 6.49
N LEU A 7 -10.94 4.87 7.58
CA LEU A 7 -10.61 3.48 7.92
C LEU A 7 -11.07 2.51 6.83
N LEU A 8 -12.31 2.62 6.38
CA LEU A 8 -12.84 1.75 5.32
C LEU A 8 -12.04 1.89 4.01
N ARG A 9 -11.70 3.13 3.64
CA ARG A 9 -10.85 3.39 2.47
C ARG A 9 -9.45 2.79 2.67
N PHE A 10 -8.85 2.94 3.84
CA PHE A 10 -7.50 2.45 4.12
C PHE A 10 -7.42 0.92 4.03
N LYS A 11 -8.38 0.21 4.63
CA LYS A 11 -8.48 -1.26 4.49
C LYS A 11 -8.64 -1.69 3.04
N ARG A 12 -9.49 -0.99 2.28
CA ARG A 12 -9.72 -1.28 0.86
C ARG A 12 -8.45 -1.09 0.02
N GLU A 13 -7.76 0.05 0.15
CA GLU A 13 -6.54 0.31 -0.61
C GLU A 13 -5.41 -0.66 -0.23
N ALA A 14 -5.32 -1.05 1.04
CA ALA A 14 -4.39 -2.09 1.50
C ALA A 14 -4.64 -3.45 0.83
N GLU A 15 -5.90 -3.90 0.78
CA GLU A 15 -6.27 -5.15 0.12
C GLU A 15 -6.01 -5.13 -1.39
N ILE A 16 -6.32 -4.01 -2.06
CA ILE A 16 -6.07 -3.84 -3.49
C ILE A 16 -4.57 -3.91 -3.77
N LEU A 17 -3.76 -3.12 -3.05
CA LEU A 17 -2.31 -3.11 -3.24
C LEU A 17 -1.72 -4.49 -3.00
N ARG A 18 -2.11 -5.17 -1.90
CA ARG A 18 -1.64 -6.52 -1.59
C ARG A 18 -1.98 -7.53 -2.69
N LYS A 19 -3.17 -7.45 -3.28
CA LYS A 19 -3.57 -8.33 -4.40
C LYS A 19 -2.74 -8.06 -5.65
N LEU A 20 -2.55 -6.80 -6.02
CA LEU A 20 -1.73 -6.44 -7.18
C LEU A 20 -0.29 -6.91 -7.02
N LEU A 21 0.31 -6.69 -5.85
CA LEU A 21 1.66 -7.17 -5.55
C LEU A 21 1.76 -8.71 -5.60
N LEU A 22 0.76 -9.44 -5.09
CA LEU A 22 0.72 -10.91 -5.18
C LEU A 22 0.59 -11.42 -6.61
N GLN A 23 -0.08 -10.68 -7.49
CA GLN A 23 -0.19 -11.02 -8.91
C GLN A 23 1.13 -10.76 -9.66
N GLU A 24 1.85 -9.71 -9.27
CA GLU A 24 3.12 -9.30 -9.89
C GLU A 24 4.33 -10.09 -9.35
N SER A 25 4.27 -10.56 -8.09
CA SER A 25 5.39 -11.23 -7.41
C SER A 25 6.03 -12.43 -8.14
N PRO A 26 5.31 -13.27 -8.93
CA PRO A 26 5.95 -14.35 -9.67
C PRO A 26 6.93 -13.86 -10.74
N ASN A 27 6.77 -12.62 -11.23
CA ASN A 27 7.57 -12.05 -12.32
C ASN A 27 8.44 -10.87 -11.85
N SER A 28 8.24 -10.37 -10.63
CA SER A 28 8.90 -9.19 -10.10
C SER A 28 9.52 -9.45 -8.73
N ARG A 29 10.85 -9.31 -8.67
CA ARG A 29 11.58 -9.33 -7.39
C ARG A 29 11.17 -8.14 -6.51
N SER A 30 10.97 -6.98 -7.12
CA SER A 30 10.56 -5.76 -6.43
C SER A 30 9.16 -5.89 -5.83
N ALA A 31 8.22 -6.58 -6.52
CA ALA A 31 6.91 -6.90 -5.96
C ALA A 31 7.00 -7.83 -4.73
N SER A 32 7.86 -8.86 -4.81
CA SER A 32 8.10 -9.77 -3.70
C SER A 32 8.70 -9.03 -2.50
N GLU A 33 9.68 -8.18 -2.73
CA GLU A 33 10.29 -7.34 -1.69
C GLU A 33 9.30 -6.35 -1.08
N ALA A 34 8.44 -5.73 -1.89
CA ALA A 34 7.39 -4.85 -1.41
C ALA A 34 6.36 -5.60 -0.54
N LEU A 35 6.01 -6.85 -0.88
CA LEU A 35 5.15 -7.68 -0.04
C LEU A 35 5.77 -7.94 1.33
N ASP A 36 7.05 -8.36 1.35
CA ASP A 36 7.75 -8.67 2.59
C ASP A 36 7.86 -7.43 3.49
N GLN A 37 8.16 -6.26 2.92
CA GLN A 37 8.26 -5.01 3.67
C GLN A 37 6.90 -4.46 4.15
N LEU A 38 5.80 -4.76 3.44
CA LEU A 38 4.47 -4.27 3.78
C LEU A 38 3.61 -5.25 4.59
N ASP A 39 4.03 -6.50 4.77
CA ASP A 39 3.18 -7.54 5.36
C ASP A 39 2.66 -7.16 6.75
N SER A 40 3.54 -6.65 7.63
CA SER A 40 3.12 -6.18 8.95
C SER A 40 2.16 -5.00 8.88
N VAL A 41 2.37 -4.08 7.93
CA VAL A 41 1.48 -2.92 7.72
C VAL A 41 0.11 -3.38 7.23
N PHE A 42 0.05 -4.37 6.33
CA PHE A 42 -1.22 -4.93 5.87
C PHE A 42 -1.99 -5.62 7.00
N ILE A 43 -1.29 -6.36 7.86
CA ILE A 43 -1.89 -6.99 9.05
C ILE A 43 -2.44 -5.92 9.99
N ASP A 44 -1.64 -4.90 10.32
CA ASP A 44 -2.03 -3.81 11.20
C ASP A 44 -3.26 -3.06 10.68
N VAL A 45 -3.31 -2.76 9.38
CA VAL A 45 -4.43 -2.06 8.74
C VAL A 45 -5.69 -2.94 8.74
N ARG A 46 -5.56 -4.24 8.48
CA ARG A 46 -6.69 -5.18 8.49
C ARG A 46 -7.34 -5.24 9.87
N GLU A 47 -6.53 -5.29 10.92
CA GLU A 47 -6.95 -5.43 12.32
C GLU A 47 -7.33 -4.10 12.99
N MET A 48 -7.08 -2.98 12.30
CA MET A 48 -7.40 -1.64 12.78
C MET A 48 -8.91 -1.43 13.01
N GLU A 49 -9.31 -1.08 14.23
CA GLU A 49 -10.71 -0.77 14.58
C GLU A 49 -11.05 0.72 14.44
N GLN A 50 -10.04 1.58 14.54
CA GLN A 50 -10.16 3.03 14.40
C GLN A 50 -9.00 3.54 13.56
N TYR A 51 -9.28 4.48 12.65
CA TYR A 51 -8.26 5.03 11.76
C TYR A 51 -7.09 5.62 12.56
N ARG A 52 -5.88 5.16 12.23
CA ARG A 52 -4.61 5.75 12.66
C ARG A 52 -3.61 5.64 11.52
N THR A 53 -2.68 6.59 11.45
CA THR A 53 -1.56 6.51 10.51
C THR A 53 -0.62 5.37 10.93
N THR A 54 0.00 4.72 9.96
CA THR A 54 1.01 3.67 10.18
C THR A 54 2.43 4.22 10.05
N GLY A 55 2.57 5.49 9.63
CA GLY A 55 3.85 6.16 9.45
C GLY A 55 4.32 6.14 7.99
N ARG A 56 5.51 6.71 7.77
CA ARG A 56 6.09 6.89 6.43
C ARG A 56 6.51 5.57 5.81
N LEU A 57 5.99 5.28 4.61
CA LEU A 57 6.40 4.14 3.81
C LEU A 57 7.57 4.56 2.92
N ARG A 58 8.72 3.88 3.04
CA ARG A 58 9.94 4.23 2.28
C ARG A 58 10.17 3.29 1.11
N LEU A 59 9.13 3.02 0.33
CA LEU A 59 9.17 2.06 -0.78
C LEU A 59 9.20 2.74 -2.15
N ASP A 60 9.30 4.06 -2.22
CA ASP A 60 9.29 4.82 -3.48
C ASP A 60 10.32 4.30 -4.49
N HIS A 61 11.49 3.88 -4.02
CA HIS A 61 12.52 3.25 -4.87
C HIS A 61 12.01 1.98 -5.58
N LEU A 62 11.19 1.16 -4.92
CA LEU A 62 10.57 0.00 -5.56
C LEU A 62 9.52 0.47 -6.56
N PHE A 63 8.65 1.41 -6.23
CA PHE A 63 7.50 1.76 -7.07
C PHE A 63 7.79 2.79 -8.17
N ILE A 64 8.94 3.45 -8.16
CA ILE A 64 9.33 4.49 -9.13
C ILE A 64 10.58 4.08 -9.91
N GLU A 65 11.57 3.48 -9.25
CA GLU A 65 12.89 3.25 -9.84
C GLU A 65 13.11 1.79 -10.31
N SER A 66 12.16 0.89 -10.02
CA SER A 66 12.23 -0.52 -10.40
C SER A 66 11.27 -0.92 -11.52
N ASP A 67 11.21 -2.22 -11.82
CA ASP A 67 10.26 -2.82 -12.75
C ASP A 67 8.79 -2.55 -12.40
N LEU A 68 8.47 -2.30 -11.12
CA LEU A 68 7.11 -1.91 -10.69
C LEU A 68 6.68 -0.54 -11.24
N GLY A 69 7.61 0.37 -11.50
CA GLY A 69 7.30 1.69 -12.06
C GLY A 69 6.66 1.64 -13.45
N ASN A 70 6.82 0.51 -14.15
CA ASN A 70 6.15 0.28 -15.44
C ASN A 70 4.68 -0.12 -15.29
N ASN A 71 4.25 -0.59 -14.11
CA ASN A 71 2.88 -0.96 -13.83
C ASN A 71 2.14 0.23 -13.20
N LYS A 72 1.52 1.05 -14.06
CA LYS A 72 0.81 2.26 -13.66
C LYS A 72 -0.28 2.01 -12.61
N GLU A 73 -1.04 0.92 -12.74
CA GLU A 73 -2.09 0.58 -11.78
C GLU A 73 -1.52 0.31 -10.39
N LEU A 74 -0.42 -0.44 -10.33
CA LEU A 74 0.27 -0.80 -9.11
C LEU A 74 0.93 0.44 -8.46
N MET A 75 1.54 1.32 -9.25
CA MET A 75 2.07 2.61 -8.78
C MET A 75 0.97 3.51 -8.20
N GLU A 76 -0.15 3.65 -8.90
CA GLU A 76 -1.29 4.44 -8.42
C GLU A 76 -1.90 3.83 -7.13
N SER A 77 -1.98 2.51 -7.06
CA SER A 77 -2.45 1.80 -5.87
C SER A 77 -1.53 2.03 -4.68
N TYR A 78 -0.21 1.96 -4.87
CA TYR A 78 0.77 2.28 -3.82
C TYR A 78 0.63 3.72 -3.36
N SER A 79 0.52 4.67 -4.29
CA SER A 79 0.35 6.09 -3.94
C SER A 79 -0.90 6.33 -3.08
N ARG A 80 -2.06 5.76 -3.46
CA ARG A 80 -3.30 5.90 -2.67
C ARG A 80 -3.15 5.29 -1.27
N PHE A 81 -2.53 4.13 -1.17
CA PHE A 81 -2.27 3.47 0.10
C PHE A 81 -1.30 4.26 0.99
N ALA A 82 -0.16 4.70 0.44
CA ALA A 82 0.87 5.46 1.15
C ALA A 82 0.33 6.80 1.67
N ASN A 83 -0.49 7.50 0.90
CA ASN A 83 -1.11 8.74 1.36
C ASN A 83 -1.99 8.51 2.60
N LEU A 84 -2.75 7.41 2.66
CA LEU A 84 -3.55 7.05 3.84
C LEU A 84 -2.67 6.60 5.02
N ALA A 85 -1.64 5.79 4.75
CA ALA A 85 -0.67 5.35 5.75
C ALA A 85 0.04 6.53 6.43
N GLU A 86 0.32 7.58 5.67
CA GLU A 86 1.06 8.78 6.10
C GLU A 86 0.15 9.92 6.58
N GLY A 87 -1.17 9.79 6.39
CA GLY A 87 -2.12 10.84 6.74
C GLY A 87 -2.05 12.07 5.83
N ILE A 88 -1.53 11.91 4.60
CA ILE A 88 -1.54 12.94 3.57
C ILE A 88 -2.96 12.99 2.99
N GLU A 89 -3.70 14.05 3.29
CA GLU A 89 -5.02 14.27 2.69
C GLU A 89 -4.87 14.73 1.24
N LEU A 90 -5.40 13.92 0.31
CA LEU A 90 -5.72 14.28 -1.08
C LEU A 90 -7.24 14.35 -1.25
#